data_AF-A0A2L2Z5R6-F1
#
_entry.id   AF-A0A2L2Z5R6-F1
#
_cell.length_a   1.000
_cell.length_b   1.000
_cell.length_c   1.000
_cell.angle_alpha   90.00
_cell.angle_beta   90.00
_cell.angle_gamma   90.00
#
_symmetry.space_group_name_H-M   'P 1'
#
loop_
_entity.id
_entity.type
_entity.pdbx_description
1 polymer ?
#
loop_
_entity_poly.entity_id
_entity_poly.type
_entity_poly.pdbx_seq_one_letter_code
_entity_poly.pdbx_strand_id
1 'polypeptide(L)' 'SQAPYAVRDIRFGTKLGTDYKLEDSLWSSVYDTYVDMPLAITAENLASKYKISREDCDKFALLT' A
#
# COMPACT_ATOMS: atom_id res chain seq x y z
N SER A 1 -2.80 -14.40 1.86
CA SER A 1 -1.46 -13.78 1.82
C SER A 1 -0.62 -14.35 2.96
N GLN A 2 0.67 -14.63 2.74
CA GLN A 2 1.61 -15.16 3.74
C GLN A 2 2.84 -14.24 3.87
N ALA A 3 2.64 -12.93 3.71
CA ALA A 3 3.71 -11.95 3.81
C ALA A 3 4.17 -11.80 5.29
N PRO A 4 5.48 -11.84 5.58
CA PRO A 4 5.98 -11.71 6.95
C PRO A 4 6.03 -10.25 7.39
N TYR A 5 6.09 -10.04 8.71
CA TYR A 5 6.57 -8.77 9.25
C TYR A 5 8.10 -8.71 9.16
N ALA A 6 8.64 -7.56 8.75
CA ALA A 6 10.06 -7.32 8.63
C ALA A 6 10.52 -6.25 9.64
N VAL A 7 11.60 -6.54 10.35
CA VAL A 7 12.30 -5.53 11.17
C VAL A 7 13.60 -5.18 10.46
N ARG A 8 13.70 -3.92 10.02
CA ARG A 8 14.87 -3.41 9.29
C ARG A 8 15.85 -2.72 10.24
N ASP A 9 17.07 -2.49 9.77
CA ASP A 9 18.10 -1.68 10.45
C ASP A 9 18.62 -2.19 11.80
N ILE A 10 18.47 -3.49 12.08
CA ILE A 10 18.96 -4.14 13.31
C ILE A 10 20.21 -5.01 13.09
N ARG A 11 20.64 -5.22 11.83
CA ARG A 11 21.68 -6.22 11.49
C ARG A 11 23.05 -5.92 12.11
N PHE A 12 23.42 -4.64 12.23
CA PHE A 12 24.78 -4.22 12.60
C PHE A 12 24.82 -3.45 13.92
N GLY A 13 23.85 -3.70 14.80
CA GLY A 13 23.68 -3.00 16.07
C GLY A 13 22.59 -1.94 16.02
N THR A 14 22.08 -1.60 17.20
CA THR A 14 20.95 -0.68 17.36
C THR A 14 21.33 0.55 18.18
N LYS A 15 20.67 1.69 17.92
CA LYS A 15 20.87 2.92 18.69
C LYS A 15 19.79 3.08 19.76
N LEU A 16 20.18 3.50 20.97
CA LEU A 16 19.24 3.78 22.05
C LEU A 16 18.26 4.89 21.62
N GLY A 17 16.96 4.66 21.83
CA GLY A 17 15.90 5.61 21.49
C GLY A 17 15.46 5.61 20.02
N THR A 18 15.98 4.70 19.18
CA THR A 18 15.47 4.53 17.80
C THR A 18 14.20 3.69 17.80
N ASP A 19 13.18 4.16 17.06
CA ASP A 19 11.92 3.43 16.88
C ASP A 19 12.06 2.38 15.76
N TYR A 20 12.16 1.12 16.15
CA TYR A 20 12.19 -0.01 15.23
C TYR A 20 10.78 -0.56 15.03
N LYS A 21 10.32 -0.58 13.78
CA LYS A 21 8.98 -1.04 13.45
C LYS A 21 8.99 -2.51 13.03
N LEU A 22 7.97 -3.24 13.46
CA LEU A 22 7.52 -4.46 12.80
C LEU A 22 6.75 -4.05 11.55
N GLU A 23 7.47 -3.84 10.45
CA GLU A 23 6.90 -3.40 9.19
C GLU A 23 6.09 -4.53 8.54
N ASP A 24 4.85 -4.25 8.18
CA ASP A 24 4.04 -5.14 7.35
C ASP A 24 4.56 -5.07 5.90
N SER A 25 5.21 -6.14 5.44
CA SER A 25 5.80 -6.18 4.10
C SER A 25 4.76 -6.19 2.98
N LEU A 26 3.52 -6.63 3.26
CA LEU A 26 2.44 -6.55 2.29
C LEU A 26 1.98 -5.11 2.12
N TRP A 27 1.77 -4.40 3.22
CA TRP A 27 1.36 -3.00 3.17
C TRP A 27 2.41 -2.10 2.51
N SER A 28 3.70 -2.30 2.83
CA SER A 28 4.76 -1.52 2.21
C SER A 28 4.92 -1.83 0.71
N SER A 29 4.59 -3.05 0.26
CA SER A 29 4.67 -3.42 -1.16
C SER A 29 3.59 -2.79 -2.04
N VAL A 30 2.45 -2.37 -1.48
CA VAL A 30 1.35 -1.71 -2.23
C VAL A 30 1.42 -0.18 -2.16
N TYR A 31 2.53 0.35 -1.65
CA TYR A 31 2.83 1.76 -1.61
C TYR A 31 3.97 2.08 -2.58
N ASP A 32 3.70 2.91 -3.59
CA ASP A 32 4.73 3.35 -4.52
C ASP A 32 5.51 4.51 -3.91
N THR A 33 6.77 4.24 -3.52
CA THR A 33 7.66 5.23 -2.91
C THR A 33 8.20 6.27 -3.90
N TYR A 34 8.09 6.05 -5.22
CA TYR A 34 8.58 7.01 -6.22
C TYR A 34 7.62 8.20 -6.37
N VAL A 35 6.32 7.92 -6.33
CA VAL A 35 5.25 8.94 -6.38
C VAL A 35 4.61 9.23 -5.02
N ASP A 36 5.11 8.58 -3.97
CA ASP A 36 4.64 8.69 -2.57
C ASP A 36 3.14 8.42 -2.41
N MET A 37 2.64 7.36 -3.06
CA MET A 37 1.20 7.13 -3.20
C MET A 37 0.81 5.64 -3.13
N PRO A 38 -0.27 5.29 -2.42
CA PRO A 38 -0.82 3.93 -2.45
C PRO A 38 -1.38 3.57 -3.82
N LEU A 39 -1.30 2.29 -4.20
CA LEU A 39 -1.89 1.78 -5.44
C LEU A 39 -3.41 2.07 -5.55
N ALA A 40 -4.15 2.14 -4.44
CA ALA A 40 -5.57 2.49 -4.48
C ALA A 40 -5.81 3.91 -5.06
N ILE A 41 -4.93 4.86 -4.75
CA ILE A 41 -5.09 6.24 -5.23
C ILE A 41 -4.73 6.36 -6.72
N THR A 42 -3.84 5.49 -7.24
CA THR A 42 -3.63 5.43 -8.70
C THR A 42 -4.92 4.99 -9.43
N ALA A 43 -5.71 4.09 -8.83
CA ALA A 43 -7.02 3.71 -9.34
C ALA A 43 -8.03 4.86 -9.28
N GLU A 44 -8.06 5.63 -8.19
CA GLU A 44 -8.90 6.85 -8.09
C GLU A 44 -8.53 7.93 -9.12
N ASN A 45 -7.25 8.07 -9.43
CA ASN A 45 -6.79 8.96 -10.50
C ASN A 45 -7.32 8.51 -11.87
N LEU A 46 -7.36 7.19 -12.12
CA LEU A 46 -7.99 6.64 -13.33
C LEU A 46 -9.50 6.86 -13.32
N ALA A 47 -10.18 6.62 -12.19
CA ALA A 47 -11.62 6.85 -12.05
C ALA A 47 -11.98 8.30 -12.39
N SER A 48 -11.21 9.26 -11.87
CA SER A 48 -11.36 10.69 -12.17
C SER A 48 -11.12 11.01 -13.65
N LYS A 49 -10.04 10.46 -14.25
CA LYS A 49 -9.67 10.70 -15.65
C LYS A 49 -10.71 10.15 -16.64
N TYR A 50 -11.28 8.98 -16.33
CA TYR A 50 -12.22 8.29 -17.21
C TYR A 50 -13.69 8.49 -16.79
N LYS A 51 -13.95 9.31 -15.77
CA LYS A 51 -15.28 9.61 -15.23
C LYS A 51 -16.05 8.34 -14.84
N ILE A 52 -15.35 7.40 -14.21
CA ILE A 52 -15.94 6.16 -13.68
C ILE A 52 -16.64 6.50 -12.37
N SER A 53 -17.95 6.22 -12.29
CA SER A 53 -18.72 6.47 -11.07
C SER A 53 -18.52 5.36 -10.05
N ARG A 54 -18.84 5.65 -8.79
CA ARG A 54 -18.83 4.63 -7.73
C ARG A 54 -19.83 3.50 -8.05
N GLU A 55 -20.98 3.86 -8.59
CA GLU A 55 -22.03 2.92 -8.98
C GLU A 55 -21.56 1.97 -10.08
N ASP A 56 -20.72 2.43 -11.02
CA ASP A 56 -20.14 1.57 -12.06
C ASP A 56 -19.14 0.57 -11.47
N CYS A 57 -18.29 1.01 -10.54
CA CYS A 57 -17.38 0.13 -9.81
C CYS A 57 -18.14 -0.94 -9.01
N ASP A 58 -19.20 -0.55 -8.29
CA ASP A 58 -20.01 -1.48 -7.49
C ASP A 58 -20.78 -2.47 -8.38
N LYS A 59 -21.35 -2.02 -9.51
CA LYS A 59 -22.00 -2.91 -10.50
C LYS A 59 -21.02 -3.94 -11.05
N PHE A 60 -19.80 -3.52 -11.38
CA PHE A 60 -18.76 -4.42 -11.89
C PHE A 60 -18.34 -5.45 -10.82
N ALA A 61 -18.15 -5.00 -9.57
CA ALA A 61 -17.79 -5.89 -8.46
C ALA A 61 -18.87 -6.93 -8.15
N LEU A 62 -20.16 -6.59 -8.28
CA LEU A 62 -21.29 -7.50 -8.06
C LEU A 62 -21.47 -8.53 -9.21
N LEU A 63 -21.05 -8.17 -10.42
CA LEU A 63 -21.19 -9.02 -11.61
C LEU A 63 -20.22 -10.22 -11.62
N THR A 64 -19.22 -10.20 -10.74
CA THR A 64 -18.16 -11.21 -10.61
C THR A 64 -18.41 -12.07 -9.38
#